data_AF-A0A351FM14-F1
#
_entry.id   AF-A0A351FM14-F1
#
_cell.length_a   1.000
_cell.length_b   1.000
_cell.length_c   1.000
_cell.angle_alpha   90.00
_cell.angle_beta   90.00
_cell.angle_gamma   90.00
#
_symmetry.space_group_name_H-M   'P 1'
#
loop_
_entity.id
_entity.type
_entity.pdbx_description
1 polymer ?
#
loop_
_entity_poly.entity_id
_entity_poly.type
_entity_poly.pdbx_seq_one_letter_code
_entity_poly.pdbx_strand_id
1 'polypeptide(L)'
;MEDPFRAHENAMSKWKQLDIIVEGNALASLASMPADFVDCIVTSPPYFRQRDYRGEGQVGQETTPDEYVQRLTEIFSECRRVLKPSGSLWLVLGDKYVAG
;
A
#
# COMPACT_ATOMS: atom_id res chain seq x y z
N MET A 1 -12.98 31.86 -0.79
CA MET A 1 -12.58 30.87 0.24
C MET A 1 -13.40 29.63 -0.04
N GLU A 2 -12.79 28.51 -0.43
CA GLU A 2 -13.54 27.27 -0.68
C GLU A 2 -14.04 26.67 0.64
N ASP A 3 -15.25 26.10 0.62
CA ASP A 3 -15.87 25.46 1.77
C ASP A 3 -15.14 24.14 2.10
N PRO A 4 -14.53 24.01 3.30
CA PRO A 4 -13.77 22.82 3.69
C PRO A 4 -14.63 21.55 3.77
N PHE A 5 -15.94 21.67 4.02
CA PHE A 5 -16.85 20.51 4.02
C PHE A 5 -17.02 19.94 2.62
N ARG A 6 -17.15 20.82 1.62
CA ARG A 6 -17.32 20.43 0.22
C ARG A 6 -16.05 19.80 -0.37
N ALA A 7 -14.86 20.26 0.05
CA ALA A 7 -13.59 19.65 -0.33
C ALA A 7 -13.44 18.23 0.24
N HIS A 8 -13.84 18.01 1.50
CA HIS A 8 -13.84 16.68 2.12
C HIS A 8 -14.82 15.72 1.41
N GLU A 9 -16.03 16.19 1.10
CA GLU A 9 -17.05 15.38 0.43
C GLU A 9 -16.59 14.94 -0.98
N ASN A 10 -15.95 15.85 -1.72
CA ASN A 10 -15.38 15.57 -3.04
C ASN A 10 -14.19 14.61 -2.97
N ALA A 11 -13.33 14.71 -1.96
CA ALA A 11 -12.22 13.77 -1.77
C ALA A 11 -12.72 12.36 -1.42
N MET A 12 -13.83 12.26 -0.68
CA MET A 12 -14.45 10.99 -0.31
C MET A 12 -15.27 10.36 -1.44
N SER A 13 -15.76 11.16 -2.40
CA SER A 13 -16.70 10.67 -3.44
C SER A 13 -16.07 9.59 -4.32
N LYS A 14 -14.78 9.74 -4.67
CA LYS A 14 -13.99 8.73 -5.38
C LYS A 14 -13.94 7.42 -4.61
N TRP A 15 -13.69 7.49 -3.30
CA TRP A 15 -13.46 6.30 -2.48
C TRP A 15 -14.75 5.59 -2.07
N LYS A 16 -15.92 6.24 -2.18
CA LYS A 16 -17.22 5.61 -1.95
C LYS A 16 -17.70 4.73 -3.11
N GLN A 17 -17.03 4.73 -4.25
CA GLN A 17 -17.37 3.89 -5.39
C GLN A 17 -16.89 2.45 -5.17
N LEU A 18 -17.72 1.47 -5.53
CA LEU A 18 -17.35 0.05 -5.53
C LEU A 18 -16.57 -0.30 -6.81
N ASP A 19 -15.80 -1.39 -6.76
CA ASP A 19 -15.12 -1.98 -7.92
C ASP A 19 -14.17 -1.03 -8.67
N ILE A 20 -13.41 -0.23 -7.92
CA ILE A 20 -12.42 0.70 -8.48
C ILE A 20 -11.05 0.04 -8.67
N ILE A 21 -10.42 0.33 -9.81
CA ILE A 21 -9.00 0.02 -10.04
C ILE A 21 -8.23 1.33 -9.92
N VAL A 22 -7.20 1.33 -9.07
CA VAL A 22 -6.29 2.45 -8.90
C VAL A 22 -4.93 2.06 -9.47
N GLU A 23 -4.56 2.65 -10.60
CA GLU A 23 -3.22 2.54 -11.17
C GLU A 23 -2.30 3.57 -10.51
N GLY A 24 -1.17 3.12 -9.96
CA GLY A 24 -0.16 4.01 -9.41
C GLY A 24 0.74 3.36 -8.37
N ASN A 25 1.67 4.15 -7.83
CA ASN A 25 2.52 3.72 -6.72
C ASN A 25 1.67 3.49 -5.46
N ALA A 26 1.77 2.31 -4.86
CA ALA A 26 0.94 1.92 -3.72
C ALA A 26 1.05 2.88 -2.52
N LEU A 27 2.26 3.38 -2.20
CA LEU A 27 2.47 4.32 -1.10
C LEU A 27 1.72 5.63 -1.34
N ALA A 28 1.85 6.21 -2.54
CA ALA A 28 1.15 7.44 -2.91
C ALA A 28 -0.38 7.24 -2.97
N SER A 29 -0.83 6.11 -3.53
CA SER A 29 -2.25 5.78 -3.61
C SER A 29 -2.87 5.63 -2.23
N LEU A 30 -2.23 4.88 -1.31
CA LEU A 30 -2.69 4.72 0.06
C LEU A 30 -2.69 6.07 0.81
N ALA A 31 -1.66 6.89 0.65
CA ALA A 31 -1.59 8.24 1.26
C ALA A 31 -2.76 9.15 0.85
N SER A 32 -3.31 8.97 -0.36
CA SER A 32 -4.49 9.71 -0.83
C SER A 32 -5.83 9.15 -0.33
N MET A 33 -5.84 7.97 0.29
CA MET A 33 -7.04 7.37 0.86
C MET A 33 -7.33 7.92 2.27
N PRO A 34 -8.60 7.95 2.69
CA PRO A 34 -8.99 8.36 4.04
C PRO A 34 -8.45 7.39 5.10
N ALA A 35 -8.24 7.87 6.31
CA ALA A 35 -7.93 7.00 7.45
C ALA A 35 -9.16 6.18 7.86
N ASP A 36 -8.94 5.04 8.52
CA ASP A 36 -9.99 4.16 9.05
C ASP A 36 -11.11 3.86 8.03
N PHE A 37 -10.70 3.61 6.79
CA PHE A 37 -11.59 3.53 5.63
C PHE A 37 -11.93 2.08 5.24
N VAL A 38 -10.94 1.20 5.20
CA VAL A 38 -11.12 -0.19 4.75
C VAL A 38 -11.23 -1.17 5.93
N ASP A 39 -12.07 -2.20 5.78
CA ASP A 39 -12.23 -3.26 6.78
C ASP A 39 -11.20 -4.40 6.61
N CYS A 40 -10.70 -4.60 5.39
CA CYS A 40 -9.80 -5.69 5.07
C CYS A 40 -8.76 -5.26 4.02
N ILE A 41 -7.51 -5.65 4.22
CA ILE A 41 -6.44 -5.55 3.23
C ILE A 41 -5.95 -6.97 2.94
N VAL A 42 -5.89 -7.34 1.67
CA VAL A 42 -5.29 -8.60 1.21
C VAL A 42 -4.19 -8.25 0.23
N THR A 43 -2.96 -8.66 0.51
CA THR A 43 -1.81 -8.21 -0.29
C THR A 43 -0.68 -9.24 -0.37
N SER A 44 0.02 -9.21 -1.50
CA SER A 44 1.22 -9.97 -1.80
C SER A 44 2.25 -9.03 -2.46
N PRO A 45 2.97 -8.21 -1.68
CA PRO A 45 3.97 -7.30 -2.25
C PRO A 45 5.07 -8.11 -2.96
N PRO A 46 5.86 -7.49 -3.87
CA PRO A 46 7.00 -8.18 -4.49
C PRO A 46 7.93 -8.81 -3.44
N TYR A 47 8.27 -10.09 -3.60
CA TYR A 47 9.15 -10.77 -2.65
C TYR A 47 10.61 -10.38 -2.89
N PHE A 48 11.41 -10.34 -1.82
CA PHE A 48 12.80 -9.92 -1.90
C PHE A 48 13.60 -10.72 -2.93
N ARG A 49 14.07 -10.03 -3.96
CA ARG A 49 14.86 -10.50 -5.10
C ARG A 49 14.22 -11.63 -5.91
N GLN A 50 12.90 -11.87 -5.79
CA GLN A 50 12.26 -13.00 -6.45
C GLN A 50 12.00 -12.74 -7.94
N ARG A 51 11.62 -11.52 -8.29
CA ARG A 51 11.33 -11.11 -9.68
C ARG A 51 11.72 -9.66 -9.89
N ASP A 52 12.35 -9.38 -11.02
CA ASP A 52 12.62 -8.03 -11.50
C ASP A 52 11.52 -7.60 -12.48
N TYR A 53 10.76 -6.59 -12.10
CA TYR A 53 9.67 -6.02 -12.89
C TYR A 53 10.13 -4.89 -13.82
N ARG A 54 11.42 -4.53 -13.79
CA ARG A 54 12.05 -3.46 -14.60
C ARG A 54 11.36 -2.09 -14.47
N GLY A 55 10.68 -1.86 -13.35
CA GLY A 55 10.00 -0.62 -13.03
C GLY A 55 10.86 0.26 -12.12
N GLU A 56 10.81 1.57 -12.34
CA GLU A 56 11.44 2.53 -11.43
C GLU A 56 10.79 2.47 -10.04
N GLY A 57 11.61 2.45 -8.99
CA GLY A 57 11.13 2.43 -7.60
C GLY A 57 10.40 1.14 -7.20
N GLN A 58 10.54 0.04 -7.97
CA GLN A 58 9.98 -1.26 -7.61
C GLN A 58 10.48 -1.73 -6.25
N VAL A 59 9.58 -2.36 -5.49
CA VAL A 59 9.93 -3.02 -4.22
C VAL A 59 10.48 -4.42 -4.55
N GLY A 60 11.38 -4.92 -3.70
CA GLY A 60 11.91 -6.28 -3.80
C GLY A 60 13.20 -6.38 -4.60
N GLN A 61 13.83 -5.28 -4.99
CA GLN A 61 15.15 -5.25 -5.65
C GLN A 61 16.19 -4.43 -4.86
N GLU A 62 15.92 -4.18 -3.58
CA GLU A 62 16.81 -3.47 -2.68
C GLU A 62 18.15 -4.22 -2.46
N THR A 63 19.17 -3.48 -2.04
CA THR A 63 20.53 -4.01 -1.88
C THR A 63 20.60 -4.98 -0.71
N THR A 64 19.84 -4.71 0.34
CA THR A 64 19.83 -5.53 1.55
C THR A 64 18.41 -5.93 1.96
N PRO A 65 18.24 -7.05 2.70
CA PRO A 65 16.96 -7.39 3.29
C PRO A 65 16.40 -6.28 4.21
N ASP A 66 17.25 -5.56 4.91
CA ASP A 66 16.84 -4.47 5.82
C ASP A 66 16.25 -3.29 5.05
N GLU A 67 16.86 -2.89 3.92
CA GLU A 67 16.31 -1.87 3.03
C GLU A 67 14.94 -2.28 2.47
N TYR A 68 14.80 -3.55 2.09
CA TYR A 68 13.52 -4.11 1.63
C TYR A 68 12.45 -4.08 2.73
N VAL A 69 12.79 -4.49 3.95
CA VAL A 69 11.88 -4.42 5.11
C VAL A 69 11.50 -2.98 5.38
N GLN A 70 12.45 -2.04 5.36
CA GLN A 70 12.17 -0.62 5.54
C GLN A 70 11.16 -0.11 4.50
N ARG A 71 11.38 -0.42 3.22
CA ARG A 71 10.46 -0.07 2.12
C ARG A 71 9.06 -0.63 2.33
N LEU A 72 8.94 -1.88 2.78
CA LEU A 72 7.66 -2.48 3.13
C LEU A 72 7.00 -1.80 4.32
N THR A 73 7.75 -1.45 5.36
CA THR A 73 7.19 -0.77 6.54
C THR A 73 6.64 0.60 6.20
N GLU A 74 7.26 1.36 5.28
CA GLU A 74 6.71 2.63 4.78
C GLU A 74 5.31 2.43 4.19
N ILE A 75 5.14 1.41 3.35
CA ILE A 75 3.85 1.08 2.74
C ILE A 75 2.85 0.59 3.81
N PHE A 76 3.29 -0.28 4.72
CA PHE A 76 2.41 -0.83 5.74
C PHE A 76 2.00 0.19 6.81
N SER A 77 2.77 1.24 7.04
CA SER A 77 2.34 2.37 7.87
C SER A 77 1.10 3.06 7.27
N GLU A 78 1.08 3.26 5.95
CA GLU A 78 -0.11 3.77 5.26
C GLU A 78 -1.26 2.76 5.25
N CYS A 79 -0.98 1.46 5.05
CA CYS A 79 -1.98 0.41 5.23
C CYS A 79 -2.62 0.46 6.62
N ARG A 80 -1.81 0.64 7.67
CA ARG A 80 -2.31 0.75 9.06
C ARG A 80 -3.20 1.97 9.25
N ARG A 81 -2.88 3.10 8.61
CA ARG A 81 -3.67 4.34 8.69
C ARG A 81 -5.03 4.17 8.01
N VAL A 82 -5.08 3.55 6.83
CA VAL A 82 -6.32 3.37 6.08
C VAL A 82 -7.18 2.21 6.63
N LEU A 83 -6.59 1.25 7.33
CA LEU A 83 -7.31 0.13 7.95
C LEU A 83 -8.03 0.61 9.21
N LYS A 84 -9.33 0.30 9.31
CA LYS A 84 -10.13 0.56 10.52
C LYS A 84 -9.52 -0.10 11.75
N PRO A 85 -9.79 0.39 12.97
CA PRO A 85 -9.31 -0.24 14.19
C PRO A 85 -9.78 -1.69 14.38
N SER A 86 -10.93 -2.05 13.81
CA SER A 86 -11.48 -3.42 13.80
C SER A 86 -11.09 -4.25 12.56
N GLY A 87 -10.30 -3.68 11.65
CA GLY A 87 -9.97 -4.31 10.38
C GLY A 87 -8.84 -5.32 10.48
N SER A 88 -8.71 -6.14 9.44
CA SER A 88 -7.67 -7.17 9.33
C SER A 88 -6.78 -6.96 8.10
N LEU A 89 -5.49 -7.28 8.22
CA LEU A 89 -4.55 -7.32 7.11
C LEU A 89 -4.02 -8.74 6.92
N TRP A 90 -4.12 -9.23 5.69
CA TRP A 90 -3.59 -10.52 5.26
C TRP A 90 -2.40 -10.28 4.33
N LEU A 91 -1.22 -10.69 4.78
CA LEU A 91 0.03 -10.59 4.04
C LEU A 91 0.46 -11.96 3.55
N VAL A 92 0.60 -12.10 2.24
CA VAL A 92 1.23 -13.27 1.62
C VAL A 92 2.67 -12.89 1.26
N LEU A 93 3.63 -13.52 1.93
CA LEU A 93 5.05 -13.33 1.69
C LEU A 93 5.77 -14.67 1.78
N GLY A 94 6.67 -14.93 0.83
CA GLY A 94 7.48 -16.14 0.78
C GLY A 94 8.94 -15.86 1.11
N ASP A 95 9.65 -16.92 1.48
CA ASP A 95 11.09 -16.90 1.74
C ASP A 95 11.91 -17.00 0.44
N LYS A 96 13.19 -16.67 0.57
CA LYS A 96 14.17 -16.84 -0.51
C LYS A 96 15.52 -17.29 0.05
N TYR A 97 16.12 -18.28 -0.58
CA TYR A 97 17.50 -18.69 -0.32
C TYR A 97 18.49 -17.79 -1.06
N VAL A 98 19.52 -17.32 -0.35
CA VAL A 98 20.56 -16.42 -0.91
C VAL A 98 21.70 -17.21 -1.57
N ALA A 99 21.91 -18.46 -1.18
CA ALA A 99 22.98 -19.33 -1.68
C ALA A 99 22.45 -20.76 -1.89
N GLY A 100 21.69 -20.97 -2.99
CA GLY A 100 21.30 -22.29 -3.45
C GLY A 100 22.44 -23.01 -4.17
#